data_AF-A0A2J0LHA6-F1
#
_entry.id   AF-A0A2J0LHA6-F1
#
_cell.length_a   1.000
_cell.length_b   1.000
_cell.length_c   1.000
_cell.angle_alpha   90.00
_cell.angle_beta   90.00
_cell.angle_gamma   90.00
#
_symmetry.space_group_name_H-M   'P 1'
#
loop_
_entity.id
_entity.type
_entity.pdbx_description
1 polymer ?
#
loop_
_entity_poly.entity_id
_entity_poly.type
_entity_poly.pdbx_seq_one_letter_code
_entity_poly.pdbx_strand_id
1 'polypeptide(L)'
;MEAGMVQQLANLMFLGNSILNYLIVILILLMGFLGIKITEYVILRRLRKWAEKTATTFDDFIIGVIKKIGVPLAYFGVFYLGMNVLTLDPLLRKITNIVATSILTLAAVRFGIALISYGFEVYLSKKEKNEAL
;
A
#
# COMPACT_ATOMS: atom_id res chain seq x y z
N MET A 1 23.79 -16.87 -32.14
CA MET A 1 23.13 -15.62 -32.60
C MET A 1 22.24 -14.98 -31.53
N GLU A 2 21.64 -15.73 -30.60
CA GLU A 2 20.67 -15.18 -29.64
C GLU A 2 21.27 -14.31 -28.52
N ALA A 3 22.46 -14.65 -28.00
CA ALA A 3 23.07 -13.91 -26.88
C ALA A 3 23.50 -12.46 -27.24
N GLY A 4 23.83 -12.20 -28.51
CA GLY A 4 24.25 -10.87 -28.97
C GLY A 4 23.10 -9.88 -29.09
N MET A 5 21.91 -10.34 -29.46
CA MET A 5 20.71 -9.51 -29.56
C MET A 5 20.23 -9.01 -28.19
N VAL A 6 20.31 -9.87 -27.16
CA VAL A 6 19.94 -9.52 -25.78
C VAL A 6 20.85 -8.42 -25.22
N GLN A 7 22.16 -8.49 -25.52
CA GLN A 7 23.13 -7.48 -25.10
C GLN A 7 22.91 -6.13 -25.82
N GLN A 8 22.49 -6.15 -27.09
CA GLN A 8 22.17 -4.94 -27.84
C GLN A 8 20.89 -4.26 -27.33
N LEU A 9 19.87 -5.03 -26.97
CA LEU A 9 18.65 -4.52 -26.31
C LEU A 9 18.92 -3.97 -24.91
N ALA A 10 19.88 -4.55 -24.18
CA ALA A 10 20.30 -4.07 -22.87
C ALA A 10 20.98 -2.69 -22.92
N ASN A 11 21.68 -2.38 -24.01
CA ASN A 11 22.41 -1.12 -24.20
C ASN A 11 21.57 -0.02 -24.87
N LEU A 12 20.35 -0.33 -25.33
CA LEU A 12 19.41 0.67 -25.81
C LEU A 12 18.94 1.53 -24.63
N MET A 13 19.48 2.74 -24.56
CA MET A 13 19.13 3.73 -23.57
C MET A 13 17.92 4.54 -24.06
N PHE A 14 16.86 4.55 -23.26
CA PHE A 14 15.70 5.40 -23.44
C PHE A 14 15.50 6.21 -22.17
N LEU A 15 15.41 7.55 -22.28
CA LEU A 15 15.29 8.45 -21.11
C LEU A 15 16.31 8.15 -19.99
N GLY A 16 17.57 7.89 -20.37
CA GLY A 16 18.65 7.62 -19.41
C GLY A 16 18.59 6.24 -18.73
N ASN A 17 17.73 5.34 -19.18
CA ASN A 17 17.55 4.01 -18.61
C ASN A 17 17.61 2.93 -19.69
N SER A 18 18.10 1.73 -19.34
CA SER A 18 18.04 0.58 -20.24
C SER A 18 16.60 0.08 -20.39
N ILE A 19 16.27 -0.51 -21.54
CA ILE A 19 14.99 -1.21 -21.74
C ILE A 19 14.76 -2.27 -20.66
N LEU A 20 15.82 -2.93 -20.20
CA LEU A 20 15.76 -3.89 -19.11
C LEU A 20 15.26 -3.27 -17.80
N ASN A 21 15.66 -2.05 -17.46
CA ASN A 21 15.17 -1.37 -16.25
C ASN A 21 13.66 -1.17 -16.31
N TYR A 22 13.11 -0.78 -17.47
CA TYR A 22 11.66 -0.65 -17.65
C TYR A 22 10.94 -2.00 -17.50
N LEU A 23 11.50 -3.09 -18.02
CA LEU A 23 10.95 -4.44 -17.83
C LEU A 23 10.97 -4.86 -16.36
N ILE A 24 12.03 -4.53 -15.62
CA ILE A 24 12.12 -4.79 -14.17
C ILE A 24 11.03 -4.00 -13.43
N VAL A 25 10.79 -2.73 -13.77
CA VAL A 25 9.69 -1.95 -13.19
C VAL A 25 8.34 -2.62 -13.44
N ILE A 26 8.06 -3.01 -14.68
CA ILE A 26 6.81 -3.71 -15.02
C ILE A 26 6.67 -4.99 -14.18
N LEU A 27 7.74 -5.76 -14.04
CA LEU A 27 7.75 -6.99 -13.24
C LEU A 27 7.47 -6.71 -11.76
N ILE A 28 8.10 -5.67 -11.17
CA ILE A 28 7.86 -5.23 -9.79
C ILE A 28 6.40 -4.81 -9.61
N LEU A 29 5.84 -4.03 -10.55
CA LEU A 29 4.45 -3.61 -10.49
C LEU A 29 3.50 -4.80 -10.56
N LEU A 30 3.72 -5.73 -11.49
CA LEU A 30 2.89 -6.93 -11.65
C LEU A 30 2.95 -7.82 -10.39
N MET A 31 4.15 -8.16 -9.93
CA MET A 31 4.32 -9.00 -8.73
C MET A 31 3.80 -8.30 -7.47
N GLY A 32 4.06 -7.01 -7.33
CA GLY A 32 3.60 -6.23 -6.20
C GLY A 32 2.09 -6.09 -6.16
N PHE A 33 1.43 -5.78 -7.28
CA PHE A 33 -0.02 -5.70 -7.36
C PHE A 33 -0.69 -7.05 -7.09
N LEU A 34 -0.12 -8.13 -7.65
CA LEU A 34 -0.58 -9.48 -7.35
C LEU A 34 -0.41 -9.82 -5.86
N GLY A 35 0.74 -9.49 -5.29
CA GLY A 35 1.04 -9.68 -3.87
C GLY A 35 0.08 -8.91 -2.97
N ILE A 36 -0.24 -7.66 -3.31
CA ILE A 36 -1.22 -6.84 -2.56
C ILE A 36 -2.60 -7.49 -2.64
N LYS A 37 -3.06 -7.88 -3.83
CA LYS A 37 -4.37 -8.51 -4.02
C LYS A 37 -4.50 -9.83 -3.23
N ILE A 38 -3.44 -10.64 -3.23
CA ILE A 38 -3.39 -11.87 -2.43
C ILE A 38 -3.40 -11.53 -0.94
N THR A 39 -2.58 -10.58 -0.51
CA THR A 39 -2.47 -10.17 0.89
C THR A 39 -3.80 -9.62 1.40
N GLU A 40 -4.45 -8.74 0.64
CA GLU A 40 -5.79 -8.23 0.92
C GLU A 40 -6.79 -9.38 1.08
N TYR A 41 -6.83 -10.31 0.11
CA TYR A 41 -7.73 -11.46 0.18
C TYR A 41 -7.47 -12.34 1.41
N VAL A 42 -6.21 -12.65 1.71
CA VAL A 42 -5.81 -13.49 2.85
C VAL A 42 -6.11 -12.80 4.18
N ILE A 43 -5.73 -11.54 4.33
CA ILE A 43 -5.95 -10.75 5.55
C ILE A 43 -7.45 -10.62 5.82
N LEU A 44 -8.24 -10.22 4.82
CA LEU A 44 -9.68 -10.07 4.99
C LEU A 44 -10.37 -11.39 5.33
N ARG A 45 -9.95 -12.48 4.71
CA ARG A 45 -10.51 -13.80 4.99
C ARG A 45 -10.13 -14.32 6.38
N ARG A 46 -8.91 -14.04 6.86
CA ARG A 46 -8.48 -14.38 8.23
C ARG A 46 -9.20 -13.54 9.27
N LEU A 47 -9.29 -12.23 9.06
CA LEU A 47 -9.99 -11.32 9.97
C LEU A 47 -11.48 -11.67 10.08
N ARG A 48 -12.14 -12.04 8.97
CA ARG A 48 -13.55 -12.48 9.02
C ARG A 48 -13.74 -13.77 9.84
N LYS A 49 -12.82 -14.73 9.72
CA LYS A 49 -12.83 -15.95 10.54
C LYS A 49 -12.55 -15.68 12.03
N TRP A 50 -11.82 -14.62 12.34
CA TRP A 50 -11.58 -14.21 13.72
C TRP A 50 -12.79 -13.47 14.28
N ALA A 51 -13.42 -12.59 13.50
CA ALA A 51 -14.66 -11.90 13.87
C ALA A 51 -15.83 -12.87 14.15
N GLU A 52 -15.89 -14.02 13.46
CA GLU A 52 -16.86 -15.08 13.79
C GLU A 52 -16.63 -15.70 15.18
N LYS A 53 -15.41 -15.62 15.74
CA LYS A 53 -15.07 -16.09 17.08
C LYS A 53 -15.13 -15.00 18.14
N THR A 54 -15.09 -13.73 17.76
CA THR A 54 -15.12 -12.58 18.66
C THR A 54 -15.99 -11.46 18.09
N ALA A 55 -17.14 -11.21 18.71
CA ALA A 55 -18.00 -10.07 18.39
C ALA A 55 -17.40 -8.75 18.94
N THR A 56 -16.25 -8.35 18.41
CA THR A 56 -15.49 -7.19 18.90
C THR A 56 -15.35 -6.10 17.85
N THR A 57 -15.70 -4.87 18.23
CA THR A 57 -15.55 -3.64 17.44
C THR A 57 -14.12 -3.41 16.93
N PHE A 58 -13.13 -4.04 17.56
CA PHE A 58 -11.72 -3.96 17.17
C PHE A 58 -11.46 -4.57 15.78
N ASP A 59 -12.09 -5.70 15.45
CA ASP A 59 -11.85 -6.37 14.18
C ASP A 59 -12.35 -5.52 13.00
N ASP A 60 -13.52 -4.90 13.16
CA ASP A 60 -14.10 -3.99 12.18
C ASP A 60 -13.24 -2.74 11.96
N PHE A 61 -12.67 -2.19 13.05
CA PHE A 61 -11.71 -1.09 12.96
C PHE A 61 -10.47 -1.49 12.15
N ILE A 62 -9.84 -2.63 12.45
CA ILE A 62 -8.64 -3.10 11.74
C ILE A 62 -8.94 -3.35 10.26
N ILE A 63 -10.06 -4.02 9.93
CA ILE A 63 -10.48 -4.23 8.55
C ILE A 63 -10.69 -2.90 7.84
N GLY A 64 -11.34 -1.94 8.51
CA GLY A 64 -11.58 -0.59 7.99
C GLY A 64 -10.29 0.16 7.66
N VAL A 65 -9.33 0.16 8.58
CA VAL A 65 -8.01 0.80 8.39
C VAL A 65 -7.24 0.14 7.26
N ILE A 66 -7.18 -1.20 7.23
CA ILE A 66 -6.46 -1.93 6.18
C ILE A 66 -7.06 -1.62 4.81
N LYS A 67 -8.38 -1.66 4.65
CA LYS A 67 -9.02 -1.36 3.36
C LYS A 67 -8.87 0.10 2.93
N LYS A 68 -9.08 1.04 3.85
CA LYS A 68 -9.17 2.48 3.51
C LYS A 68 -7.81 3.18 3.45
N ILE A 69 -6.80 2.64 4.15
CA ILE A 69 -5.47 3.27 4.29
C ILE A 69 -4.38 2.30 3.83
N GLY A 70 -4.36 1.09 4.40
CA GLY A 70 -3.29 0.12 4.14
C GLY A 70 -3.17 -0.32 2.68
N VAL A 71 -4.28 -0.73 2.06
CA VAL A 71 -4.31 -1.21 0.67
C VAL A 71 -3.91 -0.10 -0.31
N PRO A 72 -4.51 1.11 -0.29
CA PRO A 72 -4.06 2.21 -1.14
C PRO A 72 -2.58 2.57 -0.95
N LEU A 73 -2.09 2.61 0.30
CA LEU A 73 -0.68 2.85 0.59
C LEU A 73 0.22 1.75 0.04
N ALA A 74 -0.18 0.49 0.11
CA ALA A 74 0.61 -0.61 -0.42
C ALA A 74 0.75 -0.51 -1.95
N TYR A 75 -0.33 -0.21 -2.66
CA TYR A 75 -0.28 0.03 -4.12
C TYR A 75 0.64 1.20 -4.47
N PHE A 76 0.53 2.30 -3.72
CA PHE A 76 1.43 3.44 -3.88
C PHE A 76 2.89 3.07 -3.57
N GLY A 77 3.14 2.27 -2.53
CA GLY A 77 4.46 1.79 -2.16
C GLY A 77 5.11 0.95 -3.25
N VAL A 78 4.37 0.00 -3.84
CA VAL A 78 4.84 -0.79 -4.99
C VAL A 78 5.17 0.10 -6.18
N PHE A 79 4.33 1.10 -6.47
CA PHE A 79 4.60 2.07 -7.52
C PHE A 79 5.88 2.88 -7.24
N TYR A 80 6.03 3.41 -6.02
CA TYR A 80 7.21 4.16 -5.60
C TYR A 80 8.49 3.32 -5.68
N LEU A 81 8.44 2.04 -5.29
CA LEU A 81 9.56 1.11 -5.41
C LEU A 81 9.95 0.89 -6.87
N GLY A 82 8.98 0.69 -7.77
CA GLY A 82 9.23 0.59 -9.20
C GLY A 82 9.90 1.85 -9.76
N MET A 83 9.42 3.03 -9.38
CA MET A 83 10.02 4.30 -9.83
C MET A 83 11.46 4.51 -9.35
N ASN A 84 11.86 3.92 -8.22
CA ASN A 84 13.25 4.02 -7.73
C ASN A 84 14.25 3.15 -8.51
N VAL A 85 13.77 2.18 -9.31
CA VAL A 85 14.62 1.39 -10.21
C VAL A 85 15.07 2.21 -11.42
N LEU A 86 14.25 3.18 -11.82
CA LEU A 86 14.59 4.08 -12.92
C LEU A 86 15.46 5.24 -12.41
N THR A 87 16.48 5.56 -13.20
CA THR A 87 17.23 6.79 -13.08
C THR A 87 16.34 7.93 -13.55
N LEU A 88 15.68 8.58 -12.60
CA LEU A 88 14.83 9.73 -12.85
C LEU A 88 15.67 11.01 -12.86
N ASP A 89 15.30 11.94 -13.73
CA ASP A 89 15.82 13.31 -13.67
C ASP A 89 15.61 13.92 -12.27
N PRO A 90 16.53 14.77 -11.77
CA PRO A 90 16.41 15.38 -10.45
C PRO A 90 15.06 16.06 -10.18
N LEU A 91 14.44 16.67 -11.20
CA LEU A 91 13.12 17.29 -11.06
C LEU A 91 12.03 16.23 -10.80
N LEU A 92 12.03 15.15 -11.58
CA LEU A 92 11.08 14.05 -11.41
C LEU A 92 11.27 13.38 -10.06
N ARG A 93 12.52 13.12 -9.65
CA ARG A 93 12.83 12.54 -8.33
C ARG A 93 12.29 13.43 -7.19
N LYS A 94 12.46 14.75 -7.30
CA LYS A 94 11.95 15.71 -6.32
C LYS A 94 10.42 15.68 -6.25
N ILE A 95 9.74 15.70 -7.40
CA ILE A 95 8.28 15.62 -7.47
C ILE A 95 7.79 14.31 -6.85
N THR A 96 8.38 13.17 -7.23
CA THR A 96 8.01 11.86 -6.69
C THR A 96 8.18 11.82 -5.16
N ASN A 97 9.26 12.37 -4.62
CA ASN A 97 9.48 12.43 -3.18
C ASN A 97 8.48 13.33 -2.44
N ILE A 98 8.14 14.48 -3.01
CA ILE A 98 7.13 15.40 -2.44
C ILE A 98 5.75 14.72 -2.44
N VAL A 99 5.37 14.09 -3.55
CA VAL A 99 4.10 13.36 -3.67
C VAL A 99 4.04 12.19 -2.70
N ALA A 100 5.11 11.40 -2.60
CA ALA A 100 5.20 10.28 -1.66
C ALA A 100 5.05 10.73 -0.21
N THR A 101 5.80 11.76 0.19
CA THR A 101 5.71 12.32 1.53
C THR A 101 4.32 12.88 1.83
N SER A 102 3.68 13.54 0.84
CA SER A 102 2.32 14.08 0.98
C SER A 102 1.30 12.97 1.17
N ILE A 103 1.36 11.90 0.37
CA ILE A 103 0.47 10.74 0.49
C ILE A 103 0.65 10.06 1.85
N LEU A 104 1.89 9.87 2.31
CA LEU A 104 2.19 9.29 3.62
C LEU A 104 1.65 10.17 4.76
N THR A 105 1.81 11.49 4.65
CA THR A 105 1.29 12.45 5.63
C THR A 105 -0.24 12.38 5.70
N LEU A 106 -0.92 12.40 4.55
CA LEU A 106 -2.37 12.28 4.49
C LEU A 106 -2.86 10.95 5.07
N ALA A 107 -2.14 9.86 4.79
CA ALA A 107 -2.46 8.56 5.35
C ALA A 107 -2.28 8.52 6.86
N ALA A 108 -1.23 9.14 7.39
CA ALA A 108 -0.99 9.26 8.83
C ALA A 108 -2.11 10.06 9.52
N VAL A 109 -2.53 11.19 8.93
CA VAL A 109 -3.66 11.99 9.44
C VAL A 109 -4.95 11.16 9.44
N ARG A 110 -5.27 10.49 8.33
CA ARG A 110 -6.44 9.60 8.23
C ARG A 110 -6.41 8.49 9.26
N PHE A 111 -5.24 7.91 9.52
CA PHE A 111 -5.06 6.88 10.53
C PHE A 111 -5.29 7.42 11.93
N GLY A 112 -4.78 8.62 12.24
CA GLY A 112 -5.04 9.32 13.50
C GLY A 112 -6.53 9.58 13.72
N ILE A 113 -7.24 10.08 12.70
CA ILE A 113 -8.70 10.28 12.75
C ILE A 113 -9.41 8.95 13.04
N ALA A 114 -9.04 7.89 12.32
CA ALA A 114 -9.65 6.57 12.51
C ALA A 114 -9.45 6.05 13.94
N LEU A 115 -8.26 6.22 14.52
CA LEU A 115 -7.97 5.84 15.91
C LEU A 115 -8.83 6.61 16.92
N ILE A 116 -8.96 7.92 16.74
CA ILE A 116 -9.79 8.75 17.61
C ILE A 116 -11.26 8.31 17.52
N SER A 117 -11.80 8.15 16.30
CA SER A 117 -13.17 7.70 16.10
C SER A 117 -13.45 6.36 16.77
N TYR A 118 -12.53 5.39 16.62
CA TYR A 118 -12.65 4.10 17.27
C TYR A 118 -12.62 4.20 18.80
N GLY A 119 -11.73 5.02 19.35
CA GLY A 119 -11.66 5.27 20.80
C GLY A 119 -12.98 5.83 21.35
N PHE A 120 -13.60 6.77 20.64
CA PHE A 120 -14.91 7.32 21.00
C PHE A 120 -16.02 6.26 20.97
N GLU A 121 -16.08 5.46 19.91
CA GLU A 121 -17.07 4.39 19.76
C GLU A 121 -16.98 3.38 20.93
N VAL A 122 -15.76 2.94 21.25
CA VAL A 122 -15.52 2.01 22.37
C VAL A 122 -15.90 2.63 23.72
N TYR A 123 -15.61 3.92 23.93
CA TYR A 123 -15.96 4.62 25.15
C TYR A 123 -17.48 4.75 25.34
N LEU A 124 -18.19 5.16 24.29
CA LEU A 124 -19.65 5.29 24.32
C LEU A 124 -20.35 3.95 24.53
N SER A 125 -19.94 2.90 23.82
CA SER A 125 -20.51 1.56 23.99
C SER A 125 -20.30 0.98 25.39
N LYS A 126 -19.22 1.36 26.09
CA LYS A 126 -19.03 0.98 27.50
C LYS A 126 -19.95 1.74 28.44
N LYS A 127 -20.20 3.02 28.18
CA LYS A 127 -21.05 3.87 29.02
C LYS A 127 -22.52 3.43 28.97
N GLU A 128 -23.06 3.19 27.77
CA GLU A 128 -24.45 2.72 27.59
C GLU A 128 -24.70 1.37 28.29
N LYS A 129 -23.71 0.47 28.27
CA LYS A 129 -23.80 -0.82 28.97
C LYS A 129 -23.86 -0.72 30.49
N ASN A 130 -23.26 0.33 31.05
CA ASN A 130 -23.25 0.57 32.50
C ASN A 130 -24.50 1.32 32.99
N GLU A 131 -25.16 2.09 32.13
CA GLU A 131 -26.42 2.79 32.46
C GLU A 131 -27.66 1.90 32.30
N ALA A 132 -27.54 0.76 31.60
CA ALA A 132 -28.61 -0.22 31.39
C ALA A 132 -28.66 -1.37 32.43
N LEU A 133 -27.76 -1.35 33.43
CA LEU A 133 -27.68 -2.30 34.56
C LEU A 133 -28.10 -1.61 35.86
#